data_AF-A0A7S3MQ81-F1
#
_entry.id   AF-A0A7S3MQ81-F1
#
_cell.length_a   1.000
_cell.length_b   1.000
_cell.length_c   1.000
_cell.angle_alpha   90.00
_cell.angle_beta   90.00
_cell.angle_gamma   90.00
#
_symmetry.space_group_name_H-M   'P 1'
#
loop_
_entity.id
_entity.type
_entity.pdbx_description
1 polymer ?
#
loop_
_entity_poly.entity_id
_entity_poly.type
_entity_poly.pdbx_seq_one_letter_code
_entity_poly.pdbx_strand_id
1 'polypeptide(L)'
;SNLSAQEKPSQSFADNYPLFYYLVTLLVPLLLIYISNYFFGYKKNQRISELCFSKLKPQLESHFRNIGENGQSKKESCSLYKLYATGKSNCGYILIALEMIKRKDLLSVLVSKLRNKGDRITIEVPIRTTASLPLILAVVKQADVQKTKKTYSDLGNFANKVKVKGLGKDLVCLAESQELASKCMTDSIVKKISELNSSVESIHITDQVVIRPEFCLTLRCAFSLDPKATLNVPKMLSVVLEIVDHCSGLEVPYPKKTLIQKSRNAISSKE
;
A
#
# COMPACT_ATOMS: atom_id res chain seq x y z
N SER A 1 65.12 51.99 4.13
CA SER A 1 65.53 50.57 4.25
C SER A 1 64.29 49.70 4.18
N ASN A 2 63.81 49.43 2.96
CA ASN A 2 62.67 48.53 2.71
C ASN A 2 63.17 47.38 1.84
N LEU A 3 63.22 46.17 2.39
CA LEU A 3 63.37 44.94 1.62
C LEU A 3 62.43 43.87 2.19
N SER A 4 61.25 43.83 1.55
CA SER A 4 60.46 42.65 1.20
C SER A 4 60.66 41.37 2.00
N ALA A 5 59.76 41.11 2.94
CA ALA A 5 59.36 39.76 3.29
C ALA A 5 58.45 39.23 2.16
N GLN A 6 58.98 38.36 1.30
CA GLN A 6 58.18 37.57 0.37
C GLN A 6 57.64 36.35 1.12
N GLU A 7 56.35 36.38 1.48
CA GLU A 7 55.63 35.17 1.87
C GLU A 7 55.58 34.19 0.69
N LYS A 8 56.21 33.03 0.83
CA LYS A 8 56.05 31.92 -0.11
C LYS A 8 54.61 31.40 0.00
N PRO A 9 53.81 31.35 -1.08
CA PRO A 9 52.51 30.71 -1.03
C PRO A 9 52.69 29.22 -0.74
N SER A 10 51.90 28.72 0.23
CA SER A 10 51.91 27.35 0.72
C SER A 10 51.85 26.32 -0.41
N GLN A 11 52.96 25.59 -0.61
CA GLN A 11 53.17 24.56 -1.64
C GLN A 11 52.26 23.32 -1.51
N SER A 12 51.40 23.23 -0.51
CA SER A 12 50.59 22.03 -0.23
C SER A 12 49.47 21.74 -1.26
N PHE A 13 49.06 22.72 -2.06
CA PHE A 13 48.05 22.53 -3.10
C PHE A 13 48.63 22.03 -4.43
N ALA A 14 49.94 22.21 -4.67
CA ALA A 14 50.55 21.93 -5.96
C ALA A 14 50.88 20.44 -6.19
N ASP A 15 51.06 19.65 -5.14
CA ASP A 15 51.44 18.23 -5.31
C ASP A 15 50.22 17.30 -5.52
N ASN A 16 49.00 17.84 -5.43
CA ASN A 16 47.74 17.09 -5.57
C ASN A 16 47.03 17.25 -6.93
N TYR A 17 47.62 17.94 -7.91
CA TYR A 17 47.04 18.10 -9.26
C TYR A 17 46.64 16.78 -9.95
N PRO A 18 47.45 15.70 -9.94
CA PRO A 18 47.04 14.45 -10.59
C PRO A 18 45.82 13.85 -9.88
N LEU A 19 45.82 13.79 -8.55
CA LEU A 19 44.70 13.29 -7.76
C LEU A 19 43.43 14.11 -8.01
N PHE A 20 43.53 15.44 -8.03
CA PHE A 20 42.42 16.34 -8.34
C PHE A 20 41.85 16.07 -9.74
N TYR A 21 42.70 15.97 -10.76
CA TYR A 21 42.25 15.72 -12.13
C TYR A 21 41.59 14.33 -12.29
N TYR A 22 42.14 13.30 -11.65
CA TYR A 22 41.51 11.98 -11.59
C TYR A 22 40.15 12.02 -10.88
N LEU A 23 40.06 12.71 -9.74
CA LEU A 23 38.81 12.88 -9.01
C LEU A 23 37.75 13.61 -9.84
N VAL A 24 38.09 14.72 -10.49
CA VAL A 24 37.14 15.46 -11.34
C VAL A 24 36.69 14.62 -12.53
N THR A 25 37.64 13.95 -13.20
CA THR A 25 37.36 13.09 -14.37
C THR A 25 36.44 11.91 -14.01
N LEU A 26 36.49 11.43 -12.77
CA LEU A 26 35.62 10.35 -12.27
C LEU A 26 34.29 10.87 -11.69
N LEU A 27 34.32 11.97 -10.93
CA LEU A 27 33.16 12.48 -10.19
C LEU A 27 32.16 13.21 -11.09
N VAL A 28 32.63 13.96 -12.10
CA VAL A 28 31.75 14.66 -13.04
C VAL A 28 30.83 13.70 -13.82
N PRO A 29 31.33 12.63 -14.47
CA PRO A 29 30.44 11.69 -15.15
C PRO A 29 29.54 10.93 -14.16
N LEU A 30 30.03 10.59 -12.96
CA LEU A 30 29.21 9.97 -11.92
C LEU A 30 28.03 10.87 -11.51
N LEU A 31 28.28 12.17 -11.35
CA LEU A 31 27.25 13.16 -11.04
C LEU A 31 26.26 13.31 -12.20
N LEU A 32 26.73 13.35 -13.45
CA LEU A 32 25.85 13.40 -14.63
C LEU A 32 24.95 12.17 -14.74
N ILE A 33 25.48 10.97 -14.46
CA ILE A 33 24.70 9.73 -14.41
C ILE A 33 23.66 9.81 -13.30
N TYR A 34 24.03 10.30 -12.11
CA TYR A 34 23.12 10.47 -10.99
C TYR A 34 21.97 11.44 -11.32
N ILE A 35 22.28 12.61 -11.88
CA ILE A 35 21.30 13.62 -12.30
C ILE A 35 20.38 13.04 -13.39
N SER A 36 20.95 12.35 -14.39
CA SER A 36 20.17 11.71 -15.44
C SER A 36 19.20 10.67 -14.87
N ASN A 37 19.67 9.80 -13.98
CA ASN A 37 18.84 8.79 -13.32
C ASN A 37 17.69 9.43 -12.51
N TYR A 38 17.94 10.57 -11.87
CA TYR A 38 16.90 11.33 -11.18
C TYR A 38 15.75 11.72 -12.14
N PHE A 39 16.07 12.35 -13.28
CA PHE A 39 15.06 12.78 -14.25
C PHE A 39 14.32 11.60 -14.91
N PHE A 40 15.04 10.55 -15.31
CA PHE A 40 14.42 9.36 -15.90
C PHE A 40 13.54 8.61 -14.90
N GLY A 41 14.02 8.42 -13.67
CA GLY A 41 13.28 7.78 -12.60
C GLY A 41 12.00 8.55 -12.23
N TYR A 42 12.10 9.87 -12.16
CA TYR A 42 10.96 10.76 -11.92
C TYR A 42 9.89 10.63 -13.01
N LYS A 43 10.29 10.82 -14.29
CA LYS A 43 9.36 10.72 -15.43
C LYS A 43 8.72 9.34 -15.54
N LYS A 44 9.46 8.28 -15.24
CA LYS A 44 8.95 6.90 -15.26
C LYS A 44 7.88 6.68 -14.17
N ASN A 45 8.13 7.15 -12.95
CA ASN A 45 7.13 7.05 -11.86
C ASN A 45 5.85 7.81 -12.22
N GLN A 46 6.01 9.03 -12.74
CA GLN A 46 4.88 9.85 -13.15
C GLN A 46 4.04 9.14 -14.21
N ARG A 47 4.66 8.67 -15.30
CA ARG A 47 3.97 7.96 -16.39
C ARG A 47 3.21 6.72 -15.92
N ILE A 48 3.80 5.92 -15.03
CA ILE A 48 3.13 4.72 -14.50
C ILE A 48 1.92 5.13 -13.64
N SER A 49 2.07 6.15 -12.80
CA SER A 49 0.97 6.62 -11.96
C SER A 49 -0.21 7.15 -12.78
N GLU A 50 0.07 7.95 -13.81
CA GLU A 50 -0.93 8.48 -14.74
C GLU A 50 -1.67 7.34 -15.46
N LEU A 51 -0.94 6.34 -15.95
CA LEU A 51 -1.52 5.16 -16.60
C LEU A 51 -2.37 4.31 -15.66
N CYS A 52 -1.97 4.15 -14.40
CA CYS A 52 -2.76 3.43 -13.40
C CYS A 52 -4.08 4.16 -13.12
N PHE A 53 -4.02 5.47 -12.87
CA PHE A 53 -5.22 6.25 -12.60
C PHE A 53 -6.14 6.38 -13.81
N SER A 54 -5.59 6.51 -15.02
CA SER A 54 -6.41 6.56 -16.24
C SER A 54 -7.22 5.28 -16.45
N LYS A 55 -6.69 4.12 -16.01
CA LYS A 55 -7.40 2.84 -16.05
C LYS A 55 -8.44 2.67 -14.95
N LEU A 56 -8.21 3.27 -13.78
CA LEU A 56 -9.15 3.23 -12.65
C LEU A 56 -10.31 4.20 -12.84
N LYS A 57 -10.07 5.33 -13.50
CA LYS A 57 -11.02 6.44 -13.64
C LYS A 57 -12.41 5.99 -14.13
N PRO A 58 -12.56 5.19 -15.20
CA PRO A 58 -13.89 4.76 -15.67
C PRO A 58 -14.69 3.98 -14.62
N GLN A 59 -14.03 3.11 -13.85
CA GLN A 59 -14.68 2.35 -12.79
C GLN A 59 -14.99 3.22 -11.57
N LEU A 60 -14.19 4.24 -11.30
CA LEU A 60 -14.49 5.18 -10.22
C LEU A 60 -15.68 6.06 -10.59
N GLU A 61 -15.74 6.55 -11.83
CA GLU A 61 -16.84 7.39 -12.35
C GLU A 61 -18.18 6.65 -12.34
N SER A 62 -18.18 5.32 -12.53
CA SER A 62 -19.40 4.53 -12.49
C SER A 62 -19.95 4.29 -11.08
N HIS A 63 -19.11 4.39 -10.04
CA HIS A 63 -19.49 4.06 -8.65
C HIS A 63 -19.51 5.27 -7.70
N PHE A 64 -18.80 6.35 -8.03
CA PHE A 64 -18.61 7.52 -7.18
C PHE A 64 -19.05 8.79 -7.89
N ARG A 65 -19.66 9.71 -7.14
CA ARG A 65 -20.14 11.00 -7.69
C ARG A 65 -19.01 12.01 -7.87
N ASN A 66 -18.04 12.00 -6.97
CA ASN A 66 -16.95 12.96 -6.96
C ASN A 66 -15.60 12.23 -6.95
N ILE A 67 -14.68 12.62 -7.82
CA ILE A 67 -13.33 12.04 -7.93
C ILE A 67 -12.33 13.19 -7.90
N GLY A 68 -11.52 13.27 -6.85
CA GLY A 68 -10.47 14.26 -6.71
C GLY A 68 -10.93 15.72 -6.77
N GLU A 69 -9.98 16.65 -6.64
CA GLU A 69 -10.12 18.01 -7.13
C GLU A 69 -9.93 17.93 -8.65
N ASN A 70 -11.00 18.09 -9.42
CA ASN A 70 -11.02 18.08 -10.89
C ASN A 70 -10.67 16.74 -11.57
N GLY A 71 -10.87 15.59 -10.92
CA GLY A 71 -10.62 14.28 -11.53
C GLY A 71 -9.14 13.96 -11.76
N GLN A 72 -8.23 14.69 -11.09
CA GLN A 72 -6.79 14.46 -11.15
C GLN A 72 -6.28 13.81 -9.86
N SER A 73 -5.22 13.01 -9.99
CA SER A 73 -4.53 12.46 -8.83
C SER A 73 -3.66 13.51 -8.16
N LYS A 74 -3.64 13.50 -6.83
CA LYS A 74 -2.78 14.37 -6.03
C LYS A 74 -1.42 13.70 -5.87
N LYS A 75 -0.38 14.33 -6.40
CA LYS A 75 1.00 13.93 -6.16
C LYS A 75 1.43 14.43 -4.79
N GLU A 76 1.58 13.52 -3.83
CA GLU A 76 2.07 13.88 -2.49
C GLU A 76 3.60 13.85 -2.39
N SER A 77 4.25 12.98 -3.17
CA SER A 77 5.71 12.91 -3.23
C SER A 77 6.18 12.43 -4.60
N CYS A 78 7.49 12.42 -4.86
CA CYS A 78 8.07 11.88 -6.10
C CYS A 78 7.80 10.37 -6.29
N SER A 79 7.41 9.67 -5.22
CA SER A 79 7.16 8.24 -5.18
C SER A 79 5.79 7.87 -4.62
N LEU A 80 4.97 8.85 -4.23
CA LEU A 80 3.65 8.62 -3.63
C LEU A 80 2.61 9.46 -4.36
N TYR A 81 1.67 8.77 -4.98
CA TYR A 81 0.56 9.40 -5.70
C TYR A 81 -0.75 8.91 -5.11
N LYS A 82 -1.65 9.83 -4.78
CA LYS A 82 -2.94 9.48 -4.17
C LYS A 82 -4.10 9.98 -5.02
N LEU A 83 -5.17 9.19 -5.06
CA LEU A 83 -6.44 9.55 -5.66
C LEU A 83 -7.54 9.24 -4.65
N TYR A 84 -8.44 10.18 -4.45
CA TYR A 84 -9.61 10.00 -3.59
C TYR A 84 -10.89 10.10 -4.41
N ALA A 85 -11.88 9.27 -4.10
CA ALA A 85 -13.23 9.39 -4.65
C ALA A 85 -14.29 9.22 -3.55
N THR A 86 -15.42 9.91 -3.71
CA THR A 86 -16.51 10.00 -2.72
C THR A 86 -17.89 9.98 -3.38
N GLY A 87 -18.94 9.75 -2.60
CA GLY A 87 -20.33 9.83 -3.08
C GLY A 87 -21.01 8.49 -3.38
N LYS A 88 -20.39 7.36 -3.01
CA LYS A 88 -21.07 6.05 -2.92
C LYS A 88 -21.75 5.94 -1.55
N SER A 89 -22.94 5.37 -1.45
CA SER A 89 -23.70 5.27 -0.19
C SER A 89 -23.05 4.32 0.83
N ASN A 90 -22.40 3.27 0.35
CA ASN A 90 -21.94 2.13 1.15
C ASN A 90 -20.54 2.36 1.78
N CYS A 91 -19.84 3.43 1.37
CA CYS A 91 -18.53 3.78 1.90
C CYS A 91 -18.35 5.29 1.97
N GLY A 92 -17.51 5.78 2.88
CA GLY A 92 -17.28 7.22 3.01
C GLY A 92 -16.49 7.80 1.86
N TYR A 93 -15.35 7.17 1.59
CA TYR A 93 -14.47 7.49 0.48
C TYR A 93 -13.72 6.23 0.07
N ILE A 94 -13.07 6.30 -1.08
CA ILE A 94 -12.02 5.37 -1.48
C ILE A 94 -10.74 6.15 -1.66
N LEU A 95 -9.67 5.72 -1.00
CA LEU A 95 -8.33 6.29 -1.12
C LEU A 95 -7.43 5.27 -1.80
N ILE A 96 -6.96 5.62 -3.00
CA ILE A 96 -6.03 4.81 -3.78
C ILE A 96 -4.66 5.47 -3.71
N ALA A 97 -3.70 4.80 -3.08
CA ALA A 97 -2.32 5.25 -2.94
C ALA A 97 -1.38 4.35 -3.75
N LEU A 98 -0.65 4.95 -4.69
CA LEU A 98 0.41 4.31 -5.46
C LEU A 98 1.76 4.63 -4.81
N GLU A 99 2.35 3.63 -4.16
CA GLU A 99 3.68 3.65 -3.56
C GLU A 99 4.68 3.09 -4.58
N MET A 100 5.41 3.96 -5.25
CA MET A 100 6.39 3.62 -6.27
C MET A 100 7.77 3.46 -5.63
N ILE A 101 8.59 2.54 -6.14
CA ILE A 101 10.00 2.51 -5.75
C ILE A 101 10.66 3.86 -6.07
N LYS A 102 11.62 4.28 -5.23
CA LYS A 102 12.35 5.54 -5.40
C LYS A 102 13.37 5.44 -6.54
N ARG A 103 12.88 5.36 -7.79
CA ARG A 103 13.71 5.17 -9.01
C ARG A 103 14.77 6.26 -9.20
N LYS A 104 14.53 7.43 -8.62
CA LYS A 104 15.47 8.57 -8.61
C LYS A 104 16.73 8.34 -7.77
N ASP A 105 16.68 7.41 -6.83
CA ASP A 105 17.78 7.12 -5.91
C ASP A 105 18.36 5.73 -6.23
N LEU A 106 19.61 5.72 -6.70
CA LEU A 106 20.32 4.50 -7.09
C LEU A 106 20.47 3.50 -5.93
N LEU A 107 20.70 3.99 -4.71
CA LEU A 107 20.80 3.13 -3.53
C LEU A 107 19.44 2.49 -3.22
N SER A 108 18.38 3.30 -3.25
CA SER A 108 17.02 2.80 -3.09
C SER A 108 16.66 1.76 -4.15
N VAL A 109 17.07 1.96 -5.41
CA VAL A 109 16.86 0.98 -6.49
C VAL A 109 17.62 -0.32 -6.24
N LEU A 110 18.88 -0.24 -5.84
CA LEU A 110 19.70 -1.41 -5.52
C LEU A 110 19.09 -2.20 -4.35
N VAL A 111 18.72 -1.52 -3.26
CA VAL A 111 18.06 -2.14 -2.10
C VAL A 111 16.71 -2.74 -2.48
N SER A 112 15.93 -2.07 -3.33
CA SER A 112 14.63 -2.58 -3.79
C SER A 112 14.78 -3.83 -4.64
N LYS A 113 15.81 -3.89 -5.50
CA LYS A 113 16.15 -5.06 -6.31
C LYS A 113 16.61 -6.23 -5.43
N LEU A 114 17.45 -5.97 -4.44
CA LEU A 114 17.88 -6.98 -3.46
C LEU A 114 16.71 -7.52 -2.62
N ARG A 115 15.74 -6.67 -2.30
CA ARG A 115 14.55 -7.03 -1.50
C ARG A 115 13.37 -7.50 -2.34
N ASN A 116 13.52 -7.64 -3.67
CA ASN A 116 12.42 -7.94 -4.60
C ASN A 116 11.17 -7.08 -4.35
N LYS A 117 11.37 -5.80 -4.00
CA LYS A 117 10.27 -4.85 -3.75
C LYS A 117 9.87 -4.16 -5.06
N GLY A 118 8.64 -4.42 -5.49
CA GLY A 118 8.00 -3.77 -6.62
C GLY A 118 7.34 -2.44 -6.26
N ASP A 119 6.62 -1.88 -7.22
CA ASP A 119 5.65 -0.82 -6.93
C ASP A 119 4.46 -1.43 -6.19
N ARG A 120 3.68 -0.63 -5.46
CA ARG A 120 2.58 -1.11 -4.64
C ARG A 120 1.36 -0.19 -4.77
N ILE A 121 0.19 -0.78 -4.86
CA ILE A 121 -1.10 -0.07 -4.78
C ILE A 121 -1.79 -0.44 -3.48
N THR A 122 -2.10 0.57 -2.69
CA THR A 122 -2.92 0.45 -1.48
C THR A 122 -4.26 1.11 -1.73
N ILE A 123 -5.35 0.41 -1.42
CA ILE A 123 -6.72 0.91 -1.51
C ILE A 123 -7.31 0.84 -0.10
N GLU A 124 -7.71 1.99 0.41
CA GLU A 124 -8.31 2.12 1.74
C GLU A 124 -9.74 2.66 1.62
N VAL A 125 -10.67 1.97 2.27
CA VAL A 125 -12.11 2.28 2.21
C VAL A 125 -12.72 2.14 3.61
N PRO A 126 -13.17 3.24 4.23
CA PRO A 126 -14.10 3.17 5.35
C PRO A 126 -15.48 2.74 4.85
N ILE A 127 -16.00 1.64 5.38
CA ILE A 127 -17.25 1.00 4.99
C ILE A 127 -18.35 1.40 5.98
N ARG A 128 -19.50 1.79 5.46
CA ARG A 128 -20.72 2.02 6.23
C ARG A 128 -21.44 0.67 6.38
N THR A 129 -21.77 0.29 7.59
CA THR A 129 -22.57 -0.91 7.88
C THR A 129 -23.91 -0.51 8.48
N THR A 130 -24.95 -1.33 8.27
CA THR A 130 -26.29 -1.07 8.83
C THR A 130 -26.32 -1.17 10.35
N ALA A 131 -25.42 -1.98 10.92
CA ALA A 131 -25.24 -2.12 12.35
C ALA A 131 -23.74 -2.27 12.71
N SER A 132 -23.39 -2.00 13.97
CA SER A 132 -22.05 -2.31 14.50
C SER A 132 -21.72 -3.77 14.24
N LEU A 133 -20.66 -4.02 13.48
CA LEU A 133 -20.26 -5.35 13.02
C LEU A 133 -18.85 -5.63 13.53
N PRO A 134 -18.69 -6.43 14.60
CA PRO A 134 -17.36 -6.82 15.03
C PRO A 134 -16.76 -7.79 14.01
N LEU A 135 -15.74 -7.33 13.29
CA LEU A 135 -15.11 -8.10 12.22
C LEU A 135 -13.62 -7.77 12.13
N ILE A 136 -12.81 -8.79 12.35
CA ILE A 136 -11.37 -8.77 12.08
C ILE A 136 -11.08 -9.93 11.14
N LEU A 137 -10.63 -9.61 9.93
CA LEU A 137 -10.31 -10.59 8.91
C LEU A 137 -9.19 -10.07 8.02
N ALA A 138 -8.20 -10.91 7.72
CA ALA A 138 -7.18 -10.61 6.74
C ALA A 138 -6.89 -11.79 5.82
N VAL A 139 -6.67 -11.52 4.54
CA VAL A 139 -6.09 -12.48 3.58
C VAL A 139 -4.69 -12.00 3.23
N VAL A 140 -3.70 -12.84 3.48
CA VAL A 140 -2.28 -12.51 3.29
C VAL A 140 -1.52 -13.68 2.70
N LYS A 141 -0.32 -13.42 2.18
CA LYS A 141 0.60 -14.51 1.80
C LYS A 141 1.00 -15.33 3.02
N GLN A 142 1.10 -16.64 2.86
CA GLN A 142 1.50 -17.56 3.92
C GLN A 142 2.86 -17.18 4.54
N ALA A 143 3.80 -16.70 3.72
CA ALA A 143 5.11 -16.23 4.17
C ALA A 143 5.04 -14.94 5.03
N ASP A 144 4.01 -14.12 4.84
CA ASP A 144 3.89 -12.80 5.48
C ASP A 144 3.00 -12.81 6.74
N VAL A 145 2.49 -13.96 7.17
CA VAL A 145 1.58 -14.07 8.34
C VAL A 145 2.17 -13.45 9.59
N GLN A 146 3.40 -13.83 9.95
CA GLN A 146 4.02 -13.36 11.20
C GLN A 146 4.34 -11.88 11.14
N LYS A 147 4.80 -11.39 9.98
CA LYS A 147 5.03 -9.97 9.74
C LYS A 147 3.72 -9.17 9.84
N THR A 148 2.64 -9.70 9.29
CA THR A 148 1.31 -9.06 9.32
C THR A 148 0.78 -8.97 10.74
N LYS A 149 0.84 -10.06 11.52
CA LYS A 149 0.44 -10.08 12.94
C LYS A 149 1.24 -9.12 13.82
N LYS A 150 2.52 -8.89 13.49
CA LYS A 150 3.35 -7.87 14.16
C LYS A 150 3.02 -6.43 13.72
N THR A 151 2.54 -6.27 12.49
CA THR A 151 2.21 -4.94 11.93
C THR A 151 0.85 -4.45 12.41
N TYR A 152 -0.10 -5.38 12.56
CA TYR A 152 -1.47 -5.10 12.98
C TYR A 152 -1.77 -5.89 14.26
N SER A 153 -1.83 -5.18 15.39
CA SER A 153 -2.01 -5.78 16.72
C SER A 153 -3.34 -6.51 16.87
N ASP A 154 -4.40 -6.04 16.23
CA ASP A 154 -5.71 -6.70 16.18
C ASP A 154 -5.61 -8.11 15.58
N LEU A 155 -4.88 -8.29 14.48
CA LEU A 155 -4.62 -9.60 13.88
C LEU A 155 -3.70 -10.46 14.76
N GLY A 156 -2.74 -9.84 15.45
CA GLY A 156 -1.87 -10.52 16.41
C GLY A 156 -2.65 -11.12 17.57
N ASN A 157 -3.55 -10.33 18.14
CA ASN A 157 -4.25 -10.61 19.40
C ASN A 157 -5.51 -11.46 19.19
N PHE A 158 -6.25 -11.25 18.10
CA PHE A 158 -7.58 -11.83 17.93
C PHE A 158 -7.71 -12.82 16.77
N ALA A 159 -6.87 -12.73 15.73
CA ALA A 159 -7.07 -13.52 14.51
C ALA A 159 -6.24 -14.81 14.48
N ASN A 160 -6.85 -15.90 14.03
CA ASN A 160 -6.21 -17.20 13.82
C ASN A 160 -6.34 -17.66 12.37
N LYS A 161 -5.48 -18.60 11.95
CA LYS A 161 -5.56 -19.18 10.60
C LYS A 161 -6.87 -19.96 10.45
N VAL A 162 -7.64 -19.63 9.42
CA VAL A 162 -8.92 -20.26 9.09
C VAL A 162 -8.87 -20.84 7.68
N LYS A 163 -9.66 -21.88 7.43
CA LYS A 163 -9.70 -22.55 6.12
C LYS A 163 -10.79 -21.94 5.25
N VAL A 164 -10.41 -21.36 4.11
CA VAL A 164 -11.35 -20.85 3.11
C VAL A 164 -11.18 -21.69 1.84
N LYS A 165 -12.24 -22.37 1.41
CA LYS A 165 -12.21 -23.23 0.21
C LYS A 165 -11.98 -22.36 -1.03
N GLY A 166 -11.14 -22.81 -1.95
CA GLY A 166 -10.88 -22.10 -3.22
C GLY A 166 -9.88 -20.95 -3.14
N LEU A 167 -9.33 -20.65 -1.96
CA LEU A 167 -8.27 -19.65 -1.81
C LEU A 167 -6.95 -20.18 -2.40
N GLY A 168 -6.19 -19.32 -3.07
CA GLY A 168 -4.90 -19.66 -3.67
C GLY A 168 -3.93 -20.30 -2.67
N LYS A 169 -3.09 -21.24 -3.13
CA LYS A 169 -2.19 -22.04 -2.28
C LYS A 169 -1.22 -21.20 -1.44
N ASP A 170 -0.85 -20.03 -1.95
CA ASP A 170 0.10 -19.12 -1.30
C ASP A 170 -0.58 -18.14 -0.35
N LEU A 171 -1.91 -18.11 -0.32
CA LEU A 171 -2.72 -17.22 0.52
C LEU A 171 -3.30 -17.98 1.70
N VAL A 172 -3.42 -17.27 2.81
CA VAL A 172 -4.08 -17.75 4.02
C VAL A 172 -5.00 -16.66 4.55
N CYS A 173 -6.15 -17.10 5.05
CA CYS A 173 -7.08 -16.24 5.73
C CYS A 173 -6.81 -16.30 7.24
N LEU A 174 -6.72 -15.14 7.86
CA LEU A 174 -6.68 -14.90 9.29
C LEU A 174 -8.03 -14.30 9.67
N ALA A 175 -8.73 -14.88 10.62
CA ALA A 175 -9.98 -14.32 11.11
C ALA A 175 -10.16 -14.65 12.59
N GLU A 176 -11.01 -13.90 13.27
CA GLU A 176 -11.37 -14.20 14.66
C GLU A 176 -12.10 -15.55 14.79
N SER A 177 -12.92 -15.90 13.80
CA SER A 177 -13.59 -17.20 13.73
C SER A 177 -13.78 -17.71 12.30
N GLN A 178 -13.88 -19.04 12.18
CA GLN A 178 -14.18 -19.71 10.91
C GLN A 178 -15.54 -19.30 10.34
N GLU A 179 -16.53 -19.02 11.20
CA GLU A 179 -17.86 -18.57 10.79
C GLU A 179 -17.83 -17.16 10.17
N LEU A 180 -17.09 -16.23 10.78
CA LEU A 180 -16.93 -14.88 10.23
C LEU A 180 -16.21 -14.93 8.88
N ALA A 181 -15.18 -15.78 8.78
CA ALA A 181 -14.47 -15.98 7.53
C ALA A 181 -15.38 -16.52 6.42
N SER A 182 -16.20 -17.54 6.69
CA SER A 182 -17.12 -18.07 5.68
C SER A 182 -18.24 -17.11 5.29
N LYS A 183 -18.66 -16.22 6.20
CA LYS A 183 -19.65 -15.17 5.90
C LYS A 183 -19.08 -14.06 5.03
N CYS A 184 -17.83 -13.64 5.28
CA CYS A 184 -17.21 -12.55 4.53
C CYS A 184 -16.63 -13.01 3.19
N MET A 185 -16.06 -14.22 3.14
CA MET A 185 -15.37 -14.76 1.97
C MET A 185 -16.31 -15.65 1.15
N THR A 186 -17.19 -15.02 0.36
CA THR A 186 -18.08 -15.72 -0.58
C THR A 186 -17.29 -16.36 -1.72
N ASP A 187 -17.87 -17.36 -2.39
CA ASP A 187 -17.21 -18.05 -3.51
C ASP A 187 -16.81 -17.08 -4.65
N SER A 188 -17.63 -16.04 -4.88
CA SER A 188 -17.34 -14.99 -5.87
C SER A 188 -16.09 -14.17 -5.49
N ILE A 189 -16.05 -13.68 -4.25
CA ILE A 189 -14.92 -12.91 -3.72
C ILE A 189 -13.64 -13.75 -3.72
N VAL A 190 -13.73 -14.99 -3.23
CA VAL A 190 -12.59 -15.92 -3.18
C VAL A 190 -12.04 -16.19 -4.57
N LYS A 191 -12.91 -16.44 -5.56
CA LYS A 191 -12.49 -16.68 -6.95
C LYS A 191 -11.70 -15.49 -7.50
N LYS A 192 -12.21 -14.26 -7.35
CA LYS A 192 -11.51 -13.08 -7.86
C LYS A 192 -10.20 -12.78 -7.11
N ILE A 193 -10.14 -13.05 -5.80
CA ILE A 193 -8.90 -12.96 -5.02
C ILE A 193 -7.88 -13.98 -5.54
N SER A 194 -8.31 -15.22 -5.80
CA SER A 194 -7.46 -16.28 -6.34
C SER A 194 -6.95 -15.97 -7.75
N GLU A 195 -7.73 -15.30 -8.59
CA GLU A 195 -7.25 -14.78 -9.90
C GLU A 195 -6.15 -13.72 -9.75
N LEU A 196 -6.10 -13.02 -8.62
CA LEU A 196 -5.10 -12.00 -8.30
C LEU A 196 -4.00 -12.52 -7.35
N ASN A 197 -3.89 -13.83 -7.14
CA ASN A 197 -2.98 -14.46 -6.16
C ASN A 197 -1.54 -13.90 -6.19
N SER A 198 -0.97 -13.72 -7.39
CA SER A 198 0.40 -13.19 -7.55
C SER A 198 0.56 -11.76 -7.04
N SER A 199 -0.49 -10.95 -7.17
CA SER A 199 -0.48 -9.51 -6.87
C SER A 199 -0.94 -9.20 -5.45
N VAL A 200 -1.76 -10.04 -4.80
CA VAL A 200 -2.26 -9.79 -3.44
C VAL A 200 -1.12 -9.81 -2.43
N GLU A 201 -0.88 -8.69 -1.73
CA GLU A 201 0.03 -8.67 -0.56
C GLU A 201 -0.76 -8.84 0.73
N SER A 202 -1.81 -8.04 0.90
CA SER A 202 -2.69 -8.11 2.07
C SER A 202 -4.06 -7.52 1.78
N ILE A 203 -5.13 -8.19 2.19
CA ILE A 203 -6.48 -7.65 2.26
C ILE A 203 -6.85 -7.69 3.75
N HIS A 204 -7.11 -6.56 4.38
CA HIS A 204 -7.40 -6.47 5.81
C HIS A 204 -8.69 -5.69 6.05
N ILE A 205 -9.64 -6.32 6.74
CA ILE A 205 -10.90 -5.71 7.20
C ILE A 205 -10.86 -5.72 8.72
N THR A 206 -11.08 -4.56 9.32
CA THR A 206 -11.06 -4.41 10.78
C THR A 206 -12.10 -3.41 11.25
N ASP A 207 -12.69 -3.70 12.40
CA ASP A 207 -13.55 -2.79 13.18
C ASP A 207 -12.76 -2.05 14.27
N GLN A 208 -11.48 -2.35 14.46
CA GLN A 208 -10.62 -1.72 15.47
C GLN A 208 -10.11 -0.35 15.04
N VAL A 209 -10.08 -0.11 13.73
CA VAL A 209 -9.68 1.17 13.15
C VAL A 209 -10.91 1.85 12.59
N VAL A 210 -11.48 2.77 13.36
CA VAL A 210 -12.65 3.55 12.97
C VAL A 210 -12.20 4.98 12.64
N ILE A 211 -12.17 5.30 11.34
CA ILE A 211 -11.74 6.63 10.86
C ILE A 211 -12.79 7.70 11.21
N ARG A 212 -14.08 7.34 11.09
CA ARG A 212 -15.21 8.16 11.55
C ARG A 212 -16.27 7.27 12.17
N PRO A 213 -17.01 7.73 13.19
CA PRO A 213 -18.02 6.93 13.89
C PRO A 213 -19.11 6.34 12.97
N GLU A 214 -19.39 7.02 11.85
CA GLU A 214 -20.36 6.57 10.84
C GLU A 214 -19.91 5.35 10.02
N PHE A 215 -18.62 5.03 10.03
CA PHE A 215 -18.02 3.94 9.27
C PHE A 215 -17.42 2.91 10.24
N CYS A 216 -18.20 1.87 10.53
CA CYS A 216 -17.84 0.90 11.56
C CYS A 216 -16.70 -0.04 11.15
N LEU A 217 -16.37 -0.12 9.85
CA LEU A 217 -15.32 -0.98 9.32
C LEU A 217 -14.36 -0.19 8.45
N THR A 218 -13.08 -0.57 8.49
CA THR A 218 -12.07 -0.10 7.55
C THR A 218 -11.52 -1.29 6.76
N LEU A 219 -11.62 -1.21 5.43
CA LEU A 219 -10.99 -2.13 4.50
C LEU A 219 -9.71 -1.52 3.96
N ARG A 220 -8.60 -2.24 4.08
CA ARG A 220 -7.31 -1.89 3.51
C ARG A 220 -6.78 -3.04 2.67
N CYS A 221 -6.68 -2.83 1.37
CA CYS A 221 -6.11 -3.78 0.43
C CYS A 221 -4.78 -3.26 -0.10
N ALA A 222 -3.76 -4.10 -0.12
CA ALA A 222 -2.46 -3.84 -0.71
C ALA A 222 -2.15 -4.90 -1.76
N PHE A 223 -1.75 -4.44 -2.93
CA PHE A 223 -1.34 -5.28 -4.04
C PHE A 223 0.02 -4.82 -4.58
N SER A 224 0.83 -5.79 -4.99
CA SER A 224 2.06 -5.55 -5.76
C SER A 224 1.69 -5.17 -7.19
N LEU A 225 2.27 -4.07 -7.65
CA LEU A 225 2.22 -3.59 -9.03
C LEU A 225 3.49 -4.03 -9.76
N ASP A 226 3.41 -5.17 -10.43
CA ASP A 226 4.42 -5.50 -11.43
C ASP A 226 4.23 -4.62 -12.68
N PRO A 227 5.30 -4.29 -13.43
CA PRO A 227 5.20 -3.51 -14.66
C PRO A 227 4.24 -4.12 -15.72
N LYS A 228 4.07 -5.44 -15.71
CA LYS A 228 3.10 -6.18 -16.54
C LYS A 228 1.69 -6.22 -15.92
N ALA A 229 1.57 -5.98 -14.62
CA ALA A 229 0.32 -6.03 -13.84
C ALA A 229 -0.51 -4.74 -13.90
N THR A 230 -0.05 -3.70 -14.61
CA THR A 230 -0.88 -2.51 -14.91
C THR A 230 -2.20 -2.86 -15.62
N LEU A 231 -2.33 -4.07 -16.20
CA LEU A 231 -3.57 -4.59 -16.78
C LEU A 231 -4.60 -5.03 -15.71
N ASN A 232 -4.14 -5.43 -14.52
CA ASN A 232 -4.99 -6.00 -13.48
C ASN A 232 -5.53 -4.96 -12.50
N VAL A 233 -5.10 -3.69 -12.60
CA VAL A 233 -5.51 -2.61 -11.71
C VAL A 233 -7.05 -2.45 -11.64
N PRO A 234 -7.81 -2.49 -12.76
CA PRO A 234 -9.27 -2.49 -12.70
C PRO A 234 -9.88 -3.73 -12.02
N LYS A 235 -9.21 -4.88 -12.13
CA LYS A 235 -9.64 -6.11 -11.42
C LYS A 235 -9.43 -5.98 -9.93
N MET A 236 -8.30 -5.39 -9.50
CA MET A 236 -8.03 -5.10 -8.08
C MET A 236 -9.11 -4.20 -7.49
N LEU A 237 -9.47 -3.11 -8.18
CA LEU A 237 -10.55 -2.23 -7.75
C LEU A 237 -11.91 -2.96 -7.72
N SER A 238 -12.21 -3.78 -8.73
CA SER A 238 -13.44 -4.57 -8.76
C SER A 238 -13.59 -5.50 -7.55
N VAL A 239 -12.51 -6.17 -7.13
CA VAL A 239 -12.51 -7.01 -5.92
C VAL A 239 -12.75 -6.18 -4.67
N VAL A 240 -12.08 -5.02 -4.55
CA VAL A 240 -12.26 -4.13 -3.39
C VAL A 240 -13.71 -3.66 -3.30
N LEU A 241 -14.31 -3.23 -4.41
CA LEU A 241 -15.69 -2.76 -4.43
C LEU A 241 -16.69 -3.86 -4.09
N GLU A 242 -16.47 -5.08 -4.57
CA GLU A 242 -17.32 -6.23 -4.22
C GLU A 242 -17.23 -6.58 -2.73
N ILE A 243 -16.03 -6.54 -2.14
CA ILE A 243 -15.86 -6.75 -0.70
C ILE A 243 -16.59 -5.65 0.09
N VAL A 244 -16.47 -4.39 -0.34
CA VAL A 244 -17.17 -3.26 0.29
C VAL A 244 -18.68 -3.45 0.25
N ASP A 245 -19.22 -3.78 -0.93
CA ASP A 245 -20.66 -3.96 -1.11
C ASP A 245 -21.19 -5.15 -0.29
N HIS A 246 -20.46 -6.28 -0.29
CA HIS A 246 -20.81 -7.44 0.53
C HIS A 246 -20.74 -7.14 2.03
N CYS A 247 -19.64 -6.53 2.50
CA CYS A 247 -19.47 -6.21 3.93
C CYS A 247 -20.43 -5.14 4.44
N SER A 248 -20.89 -4.23 3.58
CA SER A 248 -21.87 -3.20 3.97
C SER A 248 -23.22 -3.78 4.37
N GLY A 249 -23.62 -4.91 3.76
CA GLY A 249 -24.85 -5.63 4.05
C GLY A 249 -24.70 -6.80 5.04
N LEU A 250 -23.51 -7.03 5.58
CA LEU A 250 -23.29 -8.11 6.54
C LEU A 250 -23.91 -7.76 7.90
N GLU A 251 -24.73 -8.68 8.39
CA GLU A 251 -25.28 -8.62 9.74
C GLU A 251 -24.83 -9.83 10.56
N VAL A 252 -24.30 -9.55 11.75
CA VAL A 252 -24.02 -10.57 12.76
C VAL A 252 -25.13 -10.52 13.81
N PRO A 253 -25.70 -11.66 14.23
CA PRO A 253 -26.72 -11.67 15.29
C PRO A 253 -26.22 -11.03 16.59
N TYR A 254 -27.06 -10.22 17.23
CA TYR A 254 -26.76 -9.50 18.49
C TYR A 254 -26.08 -10.33 19.59
N PRO A 255 -26.54 -11.56 19.95
CA PRO A 255 -25.90 -12.33 21.01
C PRO A 255 -24.43 -12.63 20.70
N LYS A 256 -24.09 -12.90 19.44
CA LYS A 256 -22.71 -13.15 19.01
C LYS A 256 -21.84 -11.89 19.11
N LYS A 257 -22.40 -10.70 18.83
CA LYS A 257 -21.67 -9.43 18.96
C LYS A 257 -21.18 -9.22 20.39
N THR A 258 -22.05 -9.45 21.37
CA THR A 258 -21.70 -9.26 22.79
C THR A 258 -20.64 -10.25 23.27
N LEU A 259 -20.67 -11.49 22.78
CA LEU A 259 -19.67 -12.51 23.10
C LEU A 259 -18.30 -12.13 22.51
N ILE A 260 -18.27 -11.69 21.26
CA ILE A 260 -17.06 -11.21 20.58
C ILE A 260 -16.47 -10.01 21.33
N GLN A 261 -17.29 -9.04 21.72
CA GLN A 261 -16.78 -7.88 22.44
C GLN A 261 -16.26 -8.25 23.83
N LYS A 262 -16.94 -9.17 24.54
CA LYS A 262 -16.48 -9.68 25.85
C LYS A 262 -15.16 -10.43 25.74
N SER A 263 -14.98 -11.30 24.75
CA SER A 263 -13.73 -12.04 24.56
C SER A 263 -12.57 -11.10 24.28
N ARG A 264 -12.79 -10.06 23.46
CA ARG A 264 -11.78 -9.03 23.17
C ARG A 264 -11.40 -8.23 24.41
N ASN A 265 -12.38 -7.75 25.17
CA ASN A 265 -12.14 -6.99 26.40
C ASN A 265 -11.35 -7.81 27.43
N ALA A 266 -11.62 -9.11 27.54
CA ALA A 266 -10.91 -10.01 28.45
C ALA A 266 -9.45 -10.29 28.03
N ILE A 267 -9.13 -10.13 26.75
CA ILE A 267 -7.75 -10.24 26.24
C ILE A 267 -7.02 -8.91 26.45
N SER A 268 -7.65 -7.78 26.12
CA SER A 268 -7.08 -6.45 26.35
C SER A 268 -6.86 -6.10 27.83
N SER A 269 -7.60 -6.72 28.76
CA SER A 269 -7.38 -6.53 30.21
C SER A 269 -6.24 -7.38 30.79
N LYS A 270 -5.65 -8.29 29.99
CA LYS A 270 -4.54 -9.17 30.41
C LYS A 270 -3.17 -8.70 29.93
N GLU A 271 -3.15 -7.73 29.01
CA GLU A 271 -1.95 -6.99 28.58
C GLU A 271 -1.72 -5.77 29.48
#